data_AF-A0A9N9HW46-F1
#
_entry.id   AF-A0A9N9HW46-F1
#
_cell.length_a   1.000
_cell.length_b   1.000
_cell.length_c   1.000
_cell.angle_alpha   90.00
_cell.angle_beta   90.00
_cell.angle_gamma   90.00
#
_symmetry.space_group_name_H-M   'P 1'
#
loop_
_entity.id
_entity.type
_entity.pdbx_description
1 polymer ?
#
loop_
_entity_poly.entity_id
_entity_poly.type
_entity_poly.pdbx_seq_one_letter_code
_entity_poly.pdbx_strand_id
1 'polypeptide(L)'
;MSIEILNTVSSIIFTSTLQGEFPVKIIRKILAYLNTKKYETNTLFNQLKKSKKNKEYFVLLGFFHEYGIGTKIDPIAAFQYYKAANAGHAGALIELARCYSEGRGTRQNHRKGFLAWRILASSKSIGAYPWLASAYEAGWGTMKDRHEAIK
;
A
#
# COMPACT_ATOMS: atom_id res chain seq x y z
N MET A 1 6.52 9.13 -22.93
CA MET A 1 7.27 7.98 -22.37
C MET A 1 7.25 7.93 -20.84
N SER A 2 7.63 8.99 -20.12
CA SER A 2 7.66 8.98 -18.63
C SER A 2 6.28 8.83 -17.97
N ILE A 3 5.26 9.55 -18.46
CA ILE A 3 3.91 9.51 -17.87
C ILE A 3 3.26 8.13 -18.02
N GLU A 4 3.44 7.49 -19.18
CA GLU A 4 2.93 6.13 -19.42
C GLU A 4 3.54 5.13 -18.42
N ILE A 5 4.87 5.18 -18.23
CA ILE A 5 5.57 4.32 -17.26
C ILE A 5 5.04 4.55 -15.83
N LEU A 6 4.86 5.81 -15.42
CA LEU A 6 4.31 6.15 -14.10
C LEU A 6 2.90 5.58 -13.92
N ASN A 7 2.04 5.73 -14.92
CA ASN A 7 0.66 5.25 -14.87
C ASN A 7 0.59 3.71 -14.86
N THR A 8 1.43 3.03 -15.64
CA THR A 8 1.50 1.56 -15.63
C THR A 8 2.00 1.05 -14.28
N VAL A 9 3.08 1.61 -13.73
CA VAL A 9 3.60 1.19 -12.42
C VAL A 9 2.57 1.46 -11.31
N SER A 10 1.89 2.62 -11.35
CA SER A 10 0.81 2.94 -10.41
C SER A 10 -0.33 1.93 -10.48
N SER A 11 -0.75 1.57 -11.70
CA SER A 11 -1.79 0.55 -11.94
C SER A 11 -1.37 -0.84 -11.44
N ILE A 12 -0.11 -1.26 -11.65
CA ILE A 12 0.42 -2.52 -11.13
C ILE A 12 0.31 -2.57 -9.61
N ILE A 13 0.71 -1.51 -8.91
CA ILE A 13 0.63 -1.46 -7.45
C ILE A 13 -0.83 -1.49 -7.00
N PHE A 14 -1.67 -0.63 -7.56
CA PHE A 14 -3.06 -0.51 -7.17
C PHE A 14 -3.83 -1.83 -7.32
N THR A 15 -3.77 -2.44 -8.50
CA THR A 15 -4.48 -3.69 -8.80
C THR A 15 -3.97 -4.86 -7.97
N SER A 16 -2.64 -4.99 -7.84
CA SER A 16 -2.04 -6.09 -7.06
C SER A 16 -2.32 -5.95 -5.56
N THR A 17 -2.34 -4.72 -5.05
CA THR A 17 -2.65 -4.43 -3.64
C THR A 17 -4.11 -4.75 -3.32
N LEU A 18 -5.04 -4.40 -4.22
CA LEU A 18 -6.47 -4.76 -4.09
C LEU A 18 -6.70 -6.28 -4.10
N GLN A 19 -5.92 -7.02 -4.89
CA GLN A 19 -5.95 -8.47 -4.94
C GLN A 19 -5.25 -9.14 -3.74
N GLY A 20 -4.67 -8.36 -2.83
CA GLY A 20 -3.96 -8.88 -1.67
C GLY A 20 -2.62 -9.53 -2.02
N GLU A 21 -2.01 -9.21 -3.17
CA GLU A 21 -0.70 -9.75 -3.51
C GLU A 21 0.38 -9.26 -2.54
N PHE A 22 1.31 -10.17 -2.21
CA PHE A 22 2.46 -9.83 -1.38
C PHE A 22 3.39 -8.83 -2.08
N PRO A 23 3.98 -7.87 -1.35
CA PRO A 23 4.83 -6.82 -1.92
C PRO A 23 5.97 -7.35 -2.81
N VAL A 24 6.58 -8.48 -2.46
CA VAL A 24 7.66 -9.10 -3.26
C VAL A 24 7.19 -9.44 -4.68
N LYS A 25 5.95 -9.91 -4.85
CA LYS A 25 5.38 -10.21 -6.17
C LYS A 25 5.13 -8.92 -6.97
N ILE A 26 4.64 -7.88 -6.30
CA ILE A 26 4.41 -6.55 -6.89
C ILE A 26 5.73 -5.95 -7.38
N ILE A 27 6.76 -5.96 -6.53
CA ILE A 27 8.10 -5.44 -6.86
C ILE A 27 8.68 -6.18 -8.07
N ARG A 28 8.57 -7.51 -8.13
CA ARG A 28 9.01 -8.30 -9.29
C ARG A 28 8.31 -7.88 -10.59
N LYS A 29 6.99 -7.66 -10.56
CA LYS A 29 6.23 -7.15 -11.74
C LYS A 29 6.74 -5.78 -12.19
N ILE A 30 6.96 -4.87 -11.25
CA ILE A 30 7.48 -3.52 -11.53
C ILE A 30 8.86 -3.60 -12.17
N LEU A 31 9.80 -4.33 -11.55
CA LEU A 31 11.17 -4.46 -12.06
C LEU A 31 11.20 -5.12 -13.44
N ALA A 32 10.39 -6.15 -13.66
CA ALA A 32 10.26 -6.80 -14.97
C ALA A 32 9.75 -5.80 -16.03
N TYR A 33 8.68 -5.06 -15.73
CA TYR A 33 8.14 -4.04 -16.65
C TYR A 33 9.19 -2.97 -16.98
N LEU A 34 9.85 -2.41 -15.97
CA LEU A 34 10.88 -1.39 -16.15
C LEU A 34 12.06 -1.90 -16.99
N ASN A 35 12.47 -3.16 -16.78
CA ASN A 35 13.51 -3.79 -17.58
C ASN A 35 13.12 -3.90 -19.07
N THR A 36 11.87 -4.28 -19.38
CA THR A 36 11.40 -4.33 -20.79
C THR A 36 11.41 -2.95 -21.47
N LYS A 37 11.26 -1.88 -20.69
CA LYS A 37 11.33 -0.50 -21.17
C LYS A 37 12.75 0.08 -21.12
N LYS A 38 13.74 -0.70 -20.68
CA LYS A 38 15.13 -0.24 -20.40
C LYS A 38 15.15 1.01 -19.52
N TYR A 39 14.29 1.03 -18.50
CA TYR A 39 14.03 2.20 -17.68
C TYR A 39 14.52 1.99 -16.25
N GLU A 40 15.38 2.88 -15.75
CA GLU A 40 15.97 2.74 -14.42
C GLU A 40 15.03 3.18 -13.29
N THR A 41 15.05 2.45 -12.18
CA THR A 41 14.25 2.76 -10.98
C THR A 41 14.61 4.11 -10.36
N ASN A 42 15.90 4.46 -10.29
CA ASN A 42 16.38 5.75 -9.79
C ASN A 42 15.84 6.91 -10.61
N THR A 43 15.83 6.75 -11.94
CA THR A 43 15.29 7.74 -12.87
C THR A 43 13.80 7.92 -12.64
N LEU A 44 13.04 6.83 -12.46
CA LEU A 44 11.61 6.87 -12.16
C LEU A 44 11.32 7.59 -10.84
N PHE A 45 12.07 7.25 -9.78
CA PHE A 45 11.93 7.86 -8.48
C PHE A 45 12.23 9.37 -8.52
N ASN A 46 13.28 9.78 -9.24
CA ASN A 46 13.60 11.18 -9.42
C ASN A 46 12.50 11.95 -10.16
N GLN A 47 11.85 11.33 -11.14
CA GLN A 47 10.67 11.92 -11.80
C GLN A 47 9.48 12.03 -10.85
N LEU A 48 9.18 11.00 -10.07
CA LEU A 48 8.14 11.03 -9.04
C LEU A 48 8.34 12.17 -8.05
N LYS A 49 9.59 12.38 -7.61
CA LYS A 49 9.94 13.46 -6.67
C LYS A 49 9.67 14.84 -7.27
N LYS A 50 9.92 15.04 -8.56
CA LYS A 50 9.59 16.29 -9.29
C LYS A 50 8.07 16.48 -9.42
N SER A 51 7.34 15.38 -9.59
CA SER A 51 5.88 15.34 -9.70
C SER A 51 5.14 15.31 -8.35
N LYS A 52 5.80 15.62 -7.22
CA LYS A 52 5.20 15.58 -5.86
C LYS A 52 3.98 16.52 -5.66
N LYS A 53 3.68 17.40 -6.61
CA LYS A 53 2.42 18.18 -6.61
C LYS A 53 1.22 17.34 -7.04
N ASN A 54 1.42 16.27 -7.81
CA ASN A 54 0.36 15.36 -8.20
C ASN A 54 0.16 14.28 -7.12
N LYS A 55 -0.94 14.40 -6.37
CA LYS A 55 -1.31 13.48 -5.30
C LYS A 55 -1.60 12.07 -5.80
N GLU A 56 -1.91 11.89 -7.09
CA GLU A 56 -2.13 10.58 -7.71
C GLU A 56 -0.94 9.64 -7.55
N TYR A 57 0.28 10.20 -7.43
CA TYR A 57 1.50 9.42 -7.29
C TYR A 57 1.97 9.25 -5.85
N PHE A 58 1.21 9.70 -4.85
CA PHE A 58 1.61 9.56 -3.45
C PHE A 58 1.66 8.10 -3.01
N VAL A 59 0.75 7.25 -3.49
CA VAL A 59 0.85 5.80 -3.24
C VAL A 59 2.16 5.23 -3.83
N LEU A 60 2.54 5.68 -5.04
CA LEU A 60 3.76 5.26 -5.71
C LEU A 60 5.02 5.71 -4.95
N LEU A 61 5.07 6.97 -4.54
CA LEU A 61 6.13 7.52 -3.71
C LEU A 61 6.23 6.79 -2.37
N GLY A 62 5.09 6.51 -1.73
CA GLY A 62 5.06 5.77 -0.48
C GLY A 62 5.64 4.36 -0.64
N PHE A 63 5.21 3.63 -1.68
CA PHE A 63 5.68 2.28 -1.95
C PHE A 63 7.17 2.24 -2.28
N PHE A 64 7.68 3.23 -3.04
CA PHE A 64 9.10 3.30 -3.38
C PHE A 64 9.96 3.57 -2.15
N HIS A 65 9.50 4.43 -1.24
CA HIS A 65 10.16 4.62 0.05
C HIS A 65 10.06 3.39 0.96
N GLU A 66 8.92 2.70 1.01
CA GLU A 66 8.74 1.53 1.86
C GLU A 66 9.67 0.37 1.47
N TYR A 67 9.84 0.13 0.18
CA TYR A 67 10.59 -1.01 -0.35
C TYR A 67 11.93 -0.63 -1.00
N GLY A 68 12.35 0.63 -0.94
CA GLY A 68 13.64 1.08 -1.47
C GLY A 68 13.77 1.00 -2.99
N ILE A 69 12.68 1.23 -3.73
CA ILE A 69 12.70 1.16 -5.21
C ILE A 69 13.28 2.46 -5.75
N GLY A 70 14.54 2.42 -6.20
CA GLY A 70 15.21 3.60 -6.74
C GLY A 70 15.55 4.68 -5.70
N THR A 71 15.47 4.32 -4.41
CA THR A 71 15.70 5.18 -3.24
C THR A 71 16.08 4.33 -2.03
N LYS A 72 16.41 4.96 -0.90
CA LYS A 72 16.61 4.26 0.37
C LYS A 72 15.28 3.90 1.01
N ILE A 73 15.25 2.79 1.74
CA ILE A 73 14.10 2.40 2.57
C ILE A 73 13.85 3.48 3.63
N ASP A 74 12.63 4.02 3.65
CA ASP A 74 12.16 5.02 4.61
C ASP A 74 10.67 4.79 4.91
N PRO A 75 10.36 3.96 5.92
CA PRO A 75 8.98 3.65 6.28
C PRO A 75 8.21 4.88 6.80
N ILE A 76 8.90 5.84 7.42
CA ILE A 76 8.26 7.06 7.95
C ILE A 76 7.80 7.93 6.80
N ALA A 77 8.65 8.16 5.80
CA ALA A 77 8.25 8.85 4.59
C ALA A 77 7.12 8.13 3.87
N ALA A 78 7.19 6.80 3.77
CA ALA A 78 6.13 5.99 3.18
C ALA A 78 4.77 6.23 3.84
N PHE A 79 4.73 6.14 5.18
CA PHE A 79 3.52 6.39 5.97
C PHE A 79 2.95 7.79 5.72
N GLN A 80 3.79 8.83 5.66
CA GLN A 80 3.30 10.19 5.38
C GLN A 80 2.71 10.33 3.98
N TYR A 81 3.30 9.69 2.98
CA TYR A 81 2.75 9.68 1.62
C TYR A 81 1.41 8.93 1.55
N TYR A 82 1.30 7.76 2.18
CA TYR A 82 0.03 7.03 2.26
C TYR A 82 -1.06 7.83 2.96
N LYS A 83 -0.72 8.53 4.05
CA LYS A 83 -1.64 9.44 4.75
C LYS A 83 -2.09 10.60 3.86
N ALA A 84 -1.17 11.19 3.11
CA ALA A 84 -1.46 12.30 2.19
C ALA A 84 -2.30 11.86 0.97
N ALA A 85 -2.19 10.58 0.57
CA ALA A 85 -2.99 9.97 -0.50
C ALA A 85 -4.41 9.59 -0.05
N ASN A 86 -4.68 9.59 1.26
CA ASN A 86 -5.91 9.05 1.86
C ASN A 86 -7.13 9.98 1.75
N ALA A 87 -7.50 10.33 0.51
CA ALA A 87 -8.75 11.03 0.18
C ALA A 87 -9.80 10.04 -0.36
N GLY A 88 -9.97 8.88 0.29
CA GLY A 88 -10.82 7.79 -0.21
C GLY A 88 -10.15 6.87 -1.23
N HIS A 89 -8.85 7.03 -1.50
CA HIS A 89 -8.10 6.15 -2.40
C HIS A 89 -7.88 4.77 -1.75
N ALA A 90 -8.53 3.72 -2.28
CA ALA A 90 -8.50 2.38 -1.69
C ALA A 90 -7.08 1.82 -1.50
N GLY A 91 -6.18 2.01 -2.47
CA GLY A 91 -4.78 1.57 -2.33
C GLY A 91 -4.02 2.27 -1.20
N ALA A 92 -4.32 3.55 -0.93
CA ALA A 92 -3.69 4.27 0.17
C ALA A 92 -4.23 3.77 1.53
N LEU A 93 -5.54 3.47 1.58
CA LEU A 93 -6.17 2.93 2.77
C LEU A 93 -5.63 1.54 3.12
N ILE A 94 -5.34 0.68 2.12
CA ILE A 94 -4.72 -0.63 2.35
C ILE A 94 -3.34 -0.49 2.99
N GLU A 95 -2.48 0.37 2.44
CA GLU A 95 -1.15 0.55 3.01
C GLU A 95 -1.20 1.22 4.38
N LEU A 96 -2.11 2.16 4.62
CA LEU A 96 -2.35 2.70 5.97
C LEU A 96 -2.84 1.64 6.95
N ALA A 97 -3.73 0.73 6.52
CA ALA A 97 -4.23 -0.35 7.35
C ALA A 97 -3.08 -1.27 7.78
N ARG A 98 -2.18 -1.62 6.86
CA ARG A 98 -0.94 -2.37 7.17
C ARG A 98 -0.02 -1.57 8.09
N CYS A 99 0.26 -0.31 7.80
CA CYS A 99 1.08 0.57 8.64
C CYS A 99 0.59 0.62 10.08
N TYR A 100 -0.71 0.77 10.31
CA TYR A 100 -1.26 0.77 11.67
C TYR A 100 -1.27 -0.62 12.30
N SER A 101 -1.55 -1.67 11.54
CA SER A 101 -1.62 -3.05 12.07
C SER A 101 -0.25 -3.57 12.49
N GLU A 102 0.79 -3.21 11.76
CA GLU A 102 2.17 -3.72 11.93
C GLU A 102 3.12 -2.68 12.55
N GLY A 103 2.73 -1.42 12.66
CA GLY A 103 3.62 -0.33 13.11
C GLY A 103 4.66 0.10 12.08
N ARG A 104 4.39 -0.03 10.78
CA ARG A 104 5.32 0.39 9.72
C ARG A 104 5.31 1.91 9.56
N GLY A 105 6.43 2.56 9.87
CA GLY A 105 6.58 4.01 9.75
C GLY A 105 5.76 4.85 10.75
N THR A 106 5.10 4.19 11.69
CA THR A 106 4.24 4.80 12.70
C THR A 106 4.15 3.87 13.92
N ARG A 107 3.60 4.35 15.04
CA ARG A 107 3.31 3.46 16.17
C ARG A 107 2.18 2.51 15.79
N GLN A 108 2.32 1.24 16.16
CA GLN A 108 1.27 0.25 15.99
C GLN A 108 -0.03 0.72 16.67
N ASN A 109 -1.14 0.59 15.95
CA ASN A 109 -2.46 0.96 16.40
C ASN A 109 -3.49 0.01 15.78
N HIS A 110 -3.70 -1.11 16.46
CA HIS A 110 -4.64 -2.14 15.98
C HIS A 110 -6.06 -1.60 15.78
N ARG A 111 -6.53 -0.63 16.58
CA ARG A 111 -7.87 -0.04 16.41
C ARG A 111 -7.99 0.72 15.09
N LYS A 112 -6.99 1.53 14.72
CA LYS A 112 -6.97 2.22 13.42
C LYS A 112 -6.80 1.24 12.25
N GLY A 113 -5.94 0.24 12.41
CA GLY A 113 -5.77 -0.83 11.42
C GLY A 113 -7.08 -1.58 11.16
N PHE A 114 -7.72 -2.06 12.23
CA PHE A 114 -9.00 -2.76 12.18
C PHE A 114 -10.09 -1.93 11.50
N LEU A 115 -10.26 -0.66 11.88
CA LEU A 115 -11.26 0.21 11.25
C LEU A 115 -11.00 0.39 9.75
N ALA A 116 -9.75 0.57 9.34
CA ALA A 116 -9.39 0.68 7.94
C ALA A 116 -9.69 -0.62 7.18
N TRP A 117 -9.37 -1.79 7.75
CA TRP A 117 -9.71 -3.08 7.15
C TRP A 117 -11.22 -3.31 7.06
N ARG A 118 -12.00 -2.87 8.05
CA ARG A 118 -13.47 -2.92 7.99
C ARG A 118 -14.03 -2.10 6.83
N ILE A 119 -13.51 -0.88 6.63
CA ILE A 119 -13.91 -0.02 5.50
C ILE A 119 -13.58 -0.70 4.16
N LEU A 120 -12.41 -1.33 4.04
CA LEU A 120 -11.99 -2.05 2.83
C LEU A 120 -12.83 -3.31 2.56
N ALA A 121 -13.24 -4.03 3.60
CA ALA A 121 -14.14 -5.18 3.44
C ALA A 121 -15.54 -4.73 2.97
N SER A 122 -16.04 -3.59 3.47
CA SER A 122 -17.30 -3.00 2.99
C SER A 122 -17.24 -2.59 1.51
N SER A 123 -16.05 -2.30 0.97
CA SER A 123 -15.84 -2.04 -0.46
C SER A 123 -15.45 -3.29 -1.27
N LYS A 124 -15.64 -4.50 -0.70
CA LYS A 124 -15.33 -5.81 -1.32
C LYS A 124 -13.85 -6.00 -1.68
N SER A 125 -12.92 -5.36 -0.96
CA SER A 125 -11.49 -5.63 -1.12
C SER A 125 -11.14 -7.00 -0.53
N ILE A 126 -10.80 -7.95 -1.39
CA ILE A 126 -10.49 -9.34 -1.01
C ILE A 126 -9.32 -9.40 -0.01
N GLY A 127 -8.33 -8.53 -0.17
CA GLY A 127 -7.17 -8.47 0.73
C GLY A 127 -7.50 -8.10 2.18
N ALA A 128 -8.71 -7.59 2.48
CA ALA A 128 -9.10 -7.18 3.83
C ALA A 128 -9.59 -8.34 4.70
N TYR A 129 -10.19 -9.38 4.12
CA TYR A 129 -10.83 -10.46 4.89
C TYR A 129 -9.86 -11.24 5.78
N PRO A 130 -8.65 -11.64 5.31
CA PRO A 130 -7.70 -12.36 6.18
C PRO A 130 -7.26 -11.54 7.40
N TRP A 131 -7.15 -10.22 7.23
CA TRP A 131 -6.82 -9.30 8.33
C TRP A 131 -7.95 -9.20 9.35
N LEU A 132 -9.20 -9.12 8.89
CA LEU A 132 -10.36 -9.09 9.78
C LEU A 132 -10.55 -10.39 10.53
N ALA A 133 -10.41 -11.54 9.85
CA ALA A 133 -10.46 -12.85 10.48
C ALA A 133 -9.45 -12.95 11.63
N SER A 134 -8.19 -12.63 11.34
CA SER A 134 -7.12 -12.60 12.34
C SER A 134 -7.40 -11.61 13.47
N ALA A 135 -7.95 -10.44 13.16
CA ALA A 135 -8.28 -9.42 14.16
C ALA A 135 -9.40 -9.89 15.11
N TYR A 136 -10.42 -10.58 14.60
CA TYR A 136 -11.48 -11.16 15.42
C TYR A 136 -11.04 -12.40 16.20
N GLU A 137 -10.08 -13.19 15.71
CA GLU A 137 -9.51 -14.30 16.48
C GLU A 137 -8.62 -13.80 17.63
N ALA A 138 -7.73 -12.84 17.32
CA ALA A 138 -6.72 -12.35 18.25
C ALA A 138 -7.22 -11.22 19.15
N GLY A 139 -8.29 -10.51 18.76
CA GLY A 139 -8.78 -9.30 19.45
C GLY A 139 -7.98 -8.04 19.08
N TRP A 140 -7.43 -7.97 17.86
CA TRP A 140 -6.64 -6.82 17.43
C TRP A 140 -7.53 -5.64 17.04
N GLY A 141 -7.68 -4.68 17.95
CA GLY A 141 -8.45 -3.47 17.69
C GLY A 141 -9.97 -3.66 17.75
N THR A 142 -10.41 -4.87 18.13
CA THR A 142 -11.80 -5.29 18.33
C THR A 142 -11.84 -6.32 19.47
N MET A 143 -13.04 -6.68 19.95
CA MET A 143 -13.21 -7.84 20.81
C MET A 143 -13.08 -9.13 20.00
N LYS A 144 -12.67 -10.22 20.66
CA LYS A 144 -12.62 -11.53 20.03
C LYS A 144 -14.01 -12.00 19.64
N ASP A 145 -14.17 -12.48 18.42
CA ASP A 145 -15.45 -12.98 17.91
C ASP A 145 -15.20 -14.09 16.88
N ARG A 146 -15.37 -15.35 17.28
CA ARG A 146 -15.14 -16.49 16.38
C ARG A 146 -16.16 -16.57 15.24
N HIS A 147 -17.35 -16.02 15.42
CA HIS A 147 -18.37 -16.05 14.39
C HIS A 147 -18.07 -15.03 13.29
N GLU A 148 -17.64 -13.82 13.65
CA GLU A 148 -17.16 -12.84 12.66
C GLU A 148 -15.83 -13.26 12.01
N ALA A 149 -15.00 -14.07 12.68
CA ALA A 149 -13.72 -14.51 12.13
C ALA A 149 -13.84 -15.44 10.90
N ILE A 150 -14.96 -16.16 10.76
CA ILE A 150 -15.18 -17.16 9.69
C ILE A 150 -16.11 -16.68 8.57
N LYS A 151 -16.54 -15.40 8.61
CA LYS A 151 -17.36 -14.76 7.57
C LYS A 151 -16.51 -14.21 6.43
#